data_AF-A0A6A0AQK1-F1
#
_entry.id   AF-A0A6A0AQK1-F1
#
_cell.length_a   1.000
_cell.length_b   1.000
_cell.length_c   1.000
_cell.angle_alpha   90.00
_cell.angle_beta   90.00
_cell.angle_gamma   90.00
#
_symmetry.space_group_name_H-M   'P 1'
#
loop_
_entity.id
_entity.type
_entity.pdbx_description
1 polymer ?
#
loop_
_entity_poly.entity_id
_entity_poly.type
_entity_poly.pdbx_seq_one_letter_code
_entity_poly.pdbx_strand_id
1 'polypeptide(L)'
;MLPIDAAAHGSRWRGRHPGEKAALGLGLTVCAVALPPWPGAVLVAAAAVAVLLGPAGVAPRQLWRAWRIPLGFCVTGAVPLLFAVGGPDGFVALAPDGPLHAVRLLLRTSAASLGVLLFAFTTPMSDLLPRLTRAGVPGPVVDVALVMYRIAFLLLDAVHRIRQAQAARLGHTSRAAAWRSLAGLAATAFVRAFDRAQRLHTGLAGRGYDGTLRVLVPSAAVSVRFLAATAGLLAGLVALTLVLERSVL
;
A
#
# COMPACT_ATOMS: atom_id res chain seq x y z
N MET A 1 3.19 10.92 -11.98
CA MET A 1 3.37 10.25 -10.67
C MET A 1 2.02 9.92 -10.07
N LEU A 2 1.90 8.78 -9.39
CA LEU A 2 0.68 8.40 -8.69
C LEU A 2 0.52 9.25 -7.41
N PRO A 3 -0.70 9.53 -6.93
CA PRO A 3 -0.88 10.42 -5.78
C PRO A 3 -0.25 9.92 -4.47
N ILE A 4 -0.21 8.61 -4.25
CA ILE A 4 0.44 8.00 -3.07
C ILE A 4 1.96 8.17 -3.17
N ASP A 5 2.52 7.92 -4.35
CA ASP A 5 3.95 8.08 -4.61
C ASP A 5 4.40 9.54 -4.44
N ALA A 6 3.61 10.50 -4.95
CA ALA A 6 3.87 11.92 -4.76
C ALA A 6 3.81 12.33 -3.27
N ALA A 7 2.84 11.79 -2.51
CA ALA A 7 2.72 12.06 -1.09
C ALA A 7 3.90 11.48 -0.28
N ALA A 8 4.40 10.28 -0.64
CA ALA A 8 5.59 9.70 -0.04
C ALA A 8 6.85 10.56 -0.27
N HIS A 9 7.02 11.08 -1.49
CA HIS A 9 8.11 12.00 -1.82
C HIS A 9 7.97 13.38 -1.14
N GLY A 10 6.76 13.81 -0.81
CA GLY A 10 6.50 15.07 -0.11
C GLY A 10 6.38 14.94 1.41
N SER A 11 6.54 13.74 1.97
CA SER A 11 6.33 13.48 3.39
C SER A 11 7.36 14.17 4.27
N ARG A 12 6.93 14.66 5.44
CA ARG A 12 7.82 15.17 6.50
C ARG A 12 8.84 14.13 6.96
N TRP A 13 8.52 12.84 6.79
CA TRP A 13 9.38 11.72 7.17
C TRP A 13 10.24 11.18 6.03
N ARG A 14 10.33 11.89 4.90
CA ARG A 14 11.14 11.45 3.75
C ARG A 14 12.58 11.13 4.16
N GLY A 15 13.22 12.02 4.91
CA GLY A 15 14.62 11.85 5.34
C GLY A 15 14.87 10.79 6.42
N ARG A 16 13.81 10.21 7.02
CA ARG A 16 13.96 9.17 8.05
C ARG A 16 14.24 7.81 7.44
N HIS A 17 14.94 6.96 8.19
CA HIS A 17 15.29 5.62 7.74
C HIS A 17 14.02 4.82 7.38
N PRO A 18 13.91 4.21 6.19
CA PRO A 18 12.75 3.41 5.80
C PRO A 18 12.43 2.27 6.78
N GLY A 19 13.44 1.67 7.40
CA GLY A 19 13.25 0.61 8.41
C GLY A 19 12.50 1.08 9.67
N GLU A 20 12.69 2.33 10.10
CA GLU A 20 11.93 2.89 11.23
C GLU A 20 10.45 3.03 10.87
N LYS A 21 10.18 3.56 9.68
CA LYS A 21 8.83 3.74 9.15
C LYS A 21 8.14 2.40 8.93
N ALA A 22 8.89 1.39 8.48
CA ALA A 22 8.42 0.02 8.35
C ALA A 22 8.08 -0.58 9.71
N ALA A 23 8.95 -0.44 10.71
CA ALA A 23 8.69 -0.94 12.07
C ALA A 23 7.39 -0.36 12.66
N LEU A 24 7.15 0.94 12.48
CA LEU A 24 5.91 1.57 12.94
C LEU A 24 4.69 1.14 12.13
N GLY A 25 4.74 1.26 10.80
CA GLY A 25 3.59 0.94 9.94
C GLY A 25 3.20 -0.54 9.99
N LEU A 26 4.18 -1.44 9.82
CA LEU A 26 3.95 -2.88 9.90
C LEU A 26 3.66 -3.33 11.33
N GLY A 27 4.30 -2.72 12.34
CA GLY A 27 3.99 -2.99 13.74
C GLY A 27 2.55 -2.68 14.10
N LEU A 28 2.02 -1.53 13.65
CA LEU A 28 0.60 -1.20 13.80
C LEU A 28 -0.30 -2.20 13.06
N THR A 29 0.08 -2.63 11.85
CA THR A 29 -0.65 -3.67 11.12
C THR A 29 -0.67 -5.00 11.88
N VAL A 30 0.47 -5.44 12.43
CA VAL A 30 0.55 -6.66 13.25
C VAL A 30 -0.31 -6.53 14.51
N CYS A 31 -0.25 -5.40 15.22
CA CYS A 31 -1.11 -5.15 16.38
C CYS A 31 -2.60 -5.20 16.01
N ALA A 32 -3.02 -4.59 14.89
CA ALA A 32 -4.42 -4.65 14.44
C ALA A 32 -4.90 -6.08 14.19
N VAL A 33 -4.04 -6.93 13.63
CA VAL A 33 -4.38 -8.33 13.31
C VAL A 33 -4.37 -9.21 14.57
N ALA A 34 -3.38 -9.03 15.44
CA ALA A 34 -3.18 -9.89 16.61
C ALA A 34 -4.10 -9.54 17.79
N LEU A 35 -4.43 -8.27 17.99
CA LEU A 35 -5.27 -7.82 19.11
C LEU A 35 -6.77 -8.11 18.87
N PRO A 36 -7.56 -8.23 19.95
CA PRO A 36 -9.02 -8.34 19.82
C PRO A 36 -9.59 -7.14 19.06
N PRO A 37 -10.60 -7.33 18.18
CA PRO A 37 -11.15 -6.24 17.38
C PRO A 37 -11.77 -5.11 18.22
N TRP A 38 -12.37 -5.47 19.36
CA TRP A 38 -12.80 -4.51 20.38
C TRP A 38 -12.10 -4.85 21.69
N PRO A 39 -11.38 -3.92 22.33
CA PRO A 39 -11.14 -2.51 21.92
C PRO A 39 -9.89 -2.31 21.03
N GLY A 40 -9.08 -3.35 20.82
CA GLY A 40 -7.72 -3.22 20.27
C GLY A 40 -7.64 -2.61 18.86
N ALA A 41 -8.45 -3.07 17.91
CA ALA A 41 -8.41 -2.54 16.55
C ALA A 41 -8.82 -1.05 16.50
N VAL A 42 -9.74 -0.61 17.38
CA VAL A 42 -10.13 0.80 17.48
C VAL A 42 -8.96 1.66 17.98
N LEU A 43 -8.26 1.20 19.03
CA LEU A 43 -7.08 1.90 19.56
C LEU A 43 -5.96 1.99 18.51
N VAL A 44 -5.70 0.89 17.80
CA VAL A 44 -4.70 0.87 16.72
C VAL A 44 -5.10 1.79 15.57
N ALA A 45 -6.36 1.79 15.15
CA ALA A 45 -6.86 2.70 14.12
C ALA A 45 -6.71 4.17 14.54
N ALA A 46 -7.10 4.51 15.78
CA ALA A 46 -6.95 5.84 16.33
C ALA A 46 -5.48 6.29 16.36
N ALA A 47 -4.58 5.43 16.83
CA ALA A 47 -3.15 5.70 16.83
C ALA A 47 -2.59 5.89 15.41
N ALA A 48 -2.97 5.02 14.46
CA ALA A 48 -2.53 5.12 13.07
C ALA A 48 -3.01 6.43 12.43
N VAL A 49 -4.26 6.83 12.64
CA VAL A 49 -4.81 8.11 12.15
C VAL A 49 -4.09 9.30 12.79
N ALA A 50 -3.87 9.26 14.11
CA ALA A 50 -3.15 10.33 14.82
C ALA A 50 -1.73 10.50 14.27
N VAL A 51 -1.02 9.40 14.01
CA VAL A 51 0.32 9.41 13.43
C VAL A 51 0.31 9.93 11.98
N LEU A 52 -0.64 9.46 11.16
CA LEU A 52 -0.80 9.86 9.77
C LEU A 52 -1.05 11.36 9.62
N LEU A 53 -2.00 11.90 10.41
CA LEU A 53 -2.42 13.30 10.30
C LEU A 53 -1.50 14.27 11.06
N GLY A 54 -0.91 13.83 12.17
CA GLY A 54 -0.03 14.65 13.00
C GLY A 54 1.42 14.65 12.51
N PRO A 55 2.29 13.77 13.03
CA PRO A 55 3.72 13.84 12.78
C PRO A 55 4.10 13.47 11.33
N ALA A 56 3.37 12.57 10.65
CA ALA A 56 3.61 12.27 9.24
C ALA A 56 3.10 13.37 8.29
N GLY A 57 2.11 14.16 8.74
CA GLY A 57 1.59 15.34 8.03
C GLY A 57 0.83 15.01 6.75
N VAL A 58 0.18 13.85 6.67
CA VAL A 58 -0.62 13.46 5.50
C VAL A 58 -1.92 14.26 5.48
N ALA A 59 -2.25 14.89 4.35
CA ALA A 59 -3.47 15.67 4.23
C ALA A 59 -4.71 14.77 4.42
N PRO A 60 -5.72 15.15 5.23
CA PRO A 60 -6.90 14.32 5.50
C PRO A 60 -7.63 13.86 4.23
N ARG A 61 -7.71 14.75 3.23
CA ARG A 61 -8.33 14.45 1.93
C ARG A 61 -7.58 13.36 1.15
N GLN A 62 -6.24 13.33 1.25
CA GLN A 62 -5.43 12.30 0.58
C GLN A 62 -5.59 10.96 1.29
N LEU A 63 -5.57 10.96 2.62
CA LEU A 63 -5.80 9.76 3.43
C LEU A 63 -7.17 9.15 3.12
N TRP A 64 -8.25 9.95 3.20
CA TRP A 64 -9.60 9.47 2.89
C TRP A 64 -9.73 8.90 1.48
N ARG A 65 -9.15 9.57 0.47
CA ARG A 65 -9.23 9.12 -0.93
C ARG A 65 -8.54 7.76 -1.14
N ALA A 66 -7.46 7.48 -0.41
CA ALA A 66 -6.76 6.20 -0.46
C ALA A 66 -7.47 5.13 0.38
N TRP A 67 -7.93 5.48 1.59
CA TRP A 67 -8.51 4.55 2.55
C TRP A 67 -9.92 4.06 2.18
N ARG A 68 -10.72 4.87 1.46
CA ARG A 68 -12.06 4.47 1.00
C ARG A 68 -12.07 3.23 0.10
N ILE A 69 -10.98 2.94 -0.62
CA ILE A 69 -10.90 1.78 -1.53
C ILE A 69 -10.80 0.48 -0.70
N PRO A 70 -9.80 0.31 0.20
CA PRO A 70 -9.78 -0.80 1.14
C PRO A 70 -11.06 -0.92 1.97
N LEU A 71 -11.62 0.19 2.45
CA LEU A 71 -12.87 0.16 3.21
C LEU A 71 -14.04 -0.42 2.40
N GLY A 72 -14.20 0.00 1.15
CA GLY A 72 -15.22 -0.55 0.26
C GLY A 72 -15.07 -2.07 0.08
N PHE A 73 -13.83 -2.54 -0.12
CA PHE A 73 -13.54 -3.97 -0.21
C PHE A 73 -13.86 -4.72 1.10
N CYS A 74 -13.51 -4.14 2.25
CA CYS A 74 -13.81 -4.74 3.56
C CYS A 74 -15.31 -4.83 3.81
N VAL A 75 -16.08 -3.81 3.43
CA VAL A 75 -17.55 -3.83 3.49
C VAL A 75 -18.11 -4.95 2.63
N THR A 76 -17.65 -5.09 1.39
CA THR A 76 -18.10 -6.20 0.53
C THR A 76 -17.78 -7.58 1.12
N GLY A 77 -16.62 -7.72 1.79
CA GLY A 77 -16.24 -8.97 2.46
C GLY A 77 -16.97 -9.23 3.78
N ALA A 78 -17.55 -8.20 4.40
CA ALA A 78 -18.32 -8.33 5.63
C ALA A 78 -19.78 -8.74 5.38
N VAL A 79 -20.33 -8.46 4.19
CA VAL A 79 -21.72 -8.81 3.84
C VAL A 79 -22.02 -10.31 3.99
N PRO A 80 -21.18 -11.23 3.49
CA PRO A 80 -21.44 -12.67 3.66
C PRO A 80 -21.54 -13.13 5.11
N LEU A 81 -20.87 -12.46 6.05
CA LEU A 81 -20.89 -12.82 7.48
C LEU A 81 -22.26 -12.59 8.13
N LEU A 82 -23.14 -11.80 7.51
CA LEU A 82 -24.49 -11.55 8.00
C LEU A 82 -25.41 -12.77 7.80
N PHE A 83 -25.00 -13.73 6.97
CA PHE A 83 -25.83 -14.85 6.56
C PHE A 83 -25.21 -16.19 6.99
N ALA A 84 -26.04 -17.10 7.46
CA ALA A 84 -25.73 -18.50 7.65
C ALA A 84 -26.31 -19.32 6.50
N VAL A 85 -25.56 -20.32 6.01
CA VAL A 85 -25.99 -21.19 4.89
C VAL A 85 -26.07 -22.62 5.39
N GLY A 86 -27.17 -23.32 5.07
CA GLY A 86 -27.35 -24.74 5.40
C GLY A 86 -27.76 -25.01 6.85
N GLY A 87 -28.56 -24.12 7.45
CA GLY A 87 -29.06 -24.26 8.82
C GLY A 87 -30.48 -24.83 8.93
N PRO A 88 -30.97 -25.06 10.17
CA PRO A 88 -32.34 -25.53 10.42
C PRO A 88 -33.41 -24.56 9.90
N ASP A 89 -33.08 -23.26 9.87
CA ASP A 89 -33.97 -22.16 9.46
C ASP A 89 -34.03 -21.96 7.93
N GLY A 90 -33.35 -22.80 7.15
CA GLY A 90 -33.39 -22.80 5.68
C GLY A 90 -32.01 -22.75 5.01
N PHE A 91 -32.03 -22.67 3.68
CA PHE A 91 -30.81 -22.64 2.87
C PHE A 91 -29.97 -21.37 3.10
N VAL A 92 -30.62 -20.22 3.32
CA VAL A 92 -29.98 -18.95 3.71
C VAL A 92 -30.81 -18.33 4.83
N ALA A 93 -30.19 -18.11 6.00
CA ALA A 93 -30.78 -17.45 7.15
C ALA A 93 -29.86 -16.35 7.68
N LEU A 94 -30.37 -15.45 8.53
CA LEU A 94 -29.52 -14.48 9.21
C LEU A 94 -28.67 -15.19 10.27
N ALA A 95 -27.37 -14.94 10.27
CA ALA A 95 -26.48 -15.50 11.27
C ALA A 95 -26.70 -14.78 12.62
N PRO A 96 -26.95 -15.49 13.74
CA PRO A 96 -27.20 -14.87 15.05
C PRO A 96 -26.10 -13.89 15.48
N ASP A 97 -24.83 -14.27 15.31
CA ASP A 97 -23.66 -13.42 15.61
C ASP A 97 -23.09 -12.71 14.38
N GLY A 98 -23.78 -12.80 13.23
CA GLY A 98 -23.30 -12.29 11.95
C GLY A 98 -22.93 -10.80 11.97
N PRO A 99 -23.81 -9.90 12.46
CA PRO A 99 -23.50 -8.49 12.58
C PRO A 99 -22.26 -8.21 13.45
N LEU A 100 -22.10 -8.94 14.55
CA LEU A 100 -20.96 -8.79 15.45
C LEU A 100 -19.65 -9.22 14.76
N HIS A 101 -19.66 -10.36 14.05
CA HIS A 101 -18.52 -10.81 13.27
C HIS A 101 -18.17 -9.86 12.12
N ALA A 102 -19.17 -9.31 11.44
CA ALA A 102 -19.00 -8.32 10.38
C ALA A 102 -18.32 -7.05 10.91
N VAL A 103 -18.80 -6.49 12.02
CA VAL A 103 -18.19 -5.31 12.66
C VAL A 103 -16.76 -5.60 13.11
N ARG A 104 -16.52 -6.75 13.75
CA ARG A 104 -15.18 -7.18 14.17
C ARG A 104 -14.20 -7.30 13.00
N LEU A 105 -14.65 -7.86 11.88
CA LEU A 105 -13.86 -7.95 10.65
C LEU A 105 -13.52 -6.55 10.13
N LEU A 106 -14.53 -5.68 10.00
CA LEU A 106 -14.35 -4.30 9.52
C LEU A 106 -13.37 -3.51 10.37
N LEU A 107 -13.47 -3.58 11.70
CA LEU A 107 -12.56 -2.90 12.60
C LEU A 107 -11.11 -3.38 12.41
N ARG A 108 -10.90 -4.70 12.41
CA ARG A 108 -9.57 -5.30 12.24
C ARG A 108 -8.94 -4.94 10.90
N THR A 109 -9.66 -5.12 9.79
CA THR A 109 -9.10 -4.89 8.46
C THR A 109 -8.90 -3.41 8.17
N SER A 110 -9.80 -2.55 8.64
CA SER A 110 -9.66 -1.10 8.51
C SER A 110 -8.45 -0.58 9.29
N ALA A 111 -8.25 -1.02 10.54
CA ALA A 111 -7.07 -0.69 11.34
C ALA A 111 -5.77 -1.17 10.69
N ALA A 112 -5.74 -2.43 10.24
CA ALA A 112 -4.58 -3.01 9.57
C ALA A 112 -4.19 -2.24 8.29
N SER A 113 -5.19 -1.82 7.51
CA SER A 113 -4.99 -1.05 6.28
C SER A 113 -4.37 0.34 6.54
N LEU A 114 -4.69 0.98 7.67
CA LEU A 114 -4.11 2.27 8.05
C LEU A 114 -2.61 2.18 8.34
N GLY A 115 -2.14 1.08 8.96
CA GLY A 115 -0.71 0.83 9.17
C GLY A 115 0.06 0.67 7.85
N VAL A 116 -0.52 -0.04 6.88
CA VAL A 116 0.04 -0.17 5.53
C VAL A 116 0.04 1.19 4.81
N LEU A 117 -1.04 1.96 4.91
CA LEU A 117 -1.12 3.30 4.32
C LEU A 117 -0.10 4.25 4.95
N LEU A 118 0.15 4.17 6.26
CA LEU A 118 1.20 4.94 6.91
C LEU A 118 2.57 4.69 6.27
N PHE A 119 2.92 3.42 6.03
CA PHE A 119 4.16 3.10 5.36
C PHE A 119 4.18 3.63 3.91
N ALA A 120 3.10 3.40 3.16
CA ALA A 120 2.97 3.82 1.77
C ALA A 120 3.03 5.35 1.57
N PHE A 121 2.47 6.14 2.51
CA PHE A 121 2.46 7.61 2.45
C PHE A 121 3.76 8.25 2.96
N THR A 122 4.67 7.50 3.57
CA THR A 122 5.89 8.05 4.19
C THR A 122 7.18 7.51 3.59
N THR A 123 7.11 6.45 2.78
CA THR A 123 8.27 5.73 2.27
C THR A 123 8.16 5.51 0.76
N PRO A 124 8.89 6.30 -0.06
CA PRO A 124 8.89 6.09 -1.50
C PRO A 124 9.67 4.82 -1.88
N MET A 125 9.22 4.12 -2.92
CA MET A 125 9.85 2.87 -3.37
C MET A 125 11.29 3.07 -3.85
N SER A 126 11.60 4.25 -4.42
CA SER A 126 12.93 4.66 -4.83
C SER A 126 13.95 4.66 -3.67
N ASP A 127 13.50 4.94 -2.44
CA ASP A 127 14.35 4.92 -1.24
C ASP A 127 14.38 3.54 -0.57
N LEU A 128 13.31 2.76 -0.71
CA LEU A 128 13.15 1.44 -0.11
C LEU A 128 13.94 0.35 -0.87
N LEU A 129 13.72 0.24 -2.18
CA LEU A 129 14.23 -0.88 -2.99
C LEU A 129 15.76 -1.02 -2.89
N PRO A 130 16.57 0.06 -3.06
CA PRO A 130 18.03 -0.07 -2.96
C PRO A 130 18.51 -0.58 -1.61
N ARG A 131 17.75 -0.34 -0.53
CA ARG A 131 18.11 -0.75 0.84
C ARG A 131 17.76 -2.21 1.14
N LEU A 132 16.92 -2.85 0.32
CA LEU A 132 16.59 -4.27 0.48
C LEU A 132 17.81 -5.18 0.28
N THR A 133 18.81 -4.73 -0.48
CA THR A 133 20.09 -5.44 -0.62
C THR A 133 20.77 -5.69 0.73
N ARG A 134 20.73 -4.71 1.65
CA ARG A 134 21.26 -4.84 3.01
C ARG A 134 20.40 -5.73 3.92
N ALA A 135 19.14 -5.96 3.54
CA ALA A 135 18.24 -6.87 4.23
C ALA A 135 18.32 -8.31 3.69
N GLY A 136 19.27 -8.62 2.80
CA GLY A 136 19.50 -9.96 2.26
C GLY A 136 18.80 -10.25 0.93
N VAL A 137 18.12 -9.28 0.31
CA VAL A 137 17.53 -9.46 -1.02
C VAL A 137 18.63 -9.44 -2.08
N PRO A 138 18.70 -10.42 -3.01
CA PRO A 138 19.72 -10.45 -4.06
C PRO A 138 19.71 -9.18 -4.93
N GLY A 139 20.89 -8.64 -5.23
CA GLY A 139 21.06 -7.43 -6.07
C GLY A 139 20.26 -7.45 -7.38
N PRO A 140 20.30 -8.54 -8.19
CA PRO A 140 19.54 -8.62 -9.42
C PRO A 140 18.01 -8.46 -9.24
N VAL A 141 17.45 -8.93 -8.12
CA VAL A 141 16.02 -8.76 -7.81
C VAL A 141 15.70 -7.29 -7.54
N VAL A 142 16.57 -6.60 -6.80
CA VAL A 142 16.43 -5.16 -6.54
C VAL A 142 16.57 -4.35 -7.82
N ASP A 143 17.52 -4.70 -8.69
CA ASP A 143 17.75 -4.03 -9.96
C ASP A 143 16.54 -4.14 -10.88
N VAL A 144 15.97 -5.34 -11.01
CA VAL A 144 14.72 -5.56 -11.78
C VAL A 144 13.58 -4.74 -11.18
N ALA A 145 13.40 -4.76 -9.85
CA ALA A 145 12.34 -3.99 -9.19
C ALA A 145 12.49 -2.48 -9.41
N LEU A 146 13.72 -1.94 -9.36
CA LEU A 146 14.00 -0.53 -9.59
C LEU A 146 13.68 -0.12 -11.04
N VAL A 147 14.08 -0.95 -12.01
CA VAL A 147 13.77 -0.74 -13.42
C VAL A 147 12.27 -0.85 -13.68
N MET A 148 11.58 -1.84 -13.09
CA MET A 148 10.13 -1.98 -13.18
C MET A 148 9.41 -0.74 -12.63
N TYR A 149 9.80 -0.25 -11.45
CA TYR A 149 9.24 0.96 -10.85
C TYR A 149 9.40 2.17 -11.77
N ARG A 150 10.59 2.36 -12.37
CA ARG A 150 10.83 3.45 -13.34
C ARG A 150 9.99 3.30 -14.60
N ILE A 151 9.98 2.10 -15.20
CA ILE A 151 9.26 1.83 -16.44
C ILE A 151 7.74 1.95 -16.24
N ALA A 152 7.21 1.59 -15.07
CA ALA A 152 5.79 1.70 -14.75
C ALA A 152 5.27 3.13 -14.94
N PHE A 153 5.94 4.15 -14.41
CA PHE A 153 5.51 5.55 -14.63
C PHE A 153 5.64 5.99 -16.08
N LEU A 154 6.72 5.60 -16.74
CA LEU A 154 6.94 5.92 -18.15
C LEU A 154 5.86 5.29 -19.05
N LEU A 155 5.37 4.10 -18.71
CA LEU A 155 4.27 3.43 -19.38
C LEU A 155 2.93 4.06 -19.03
N LEU A 156 2.68 4.46 -17.78
CA LEU A 156 1.46 5.17 -17.40
C LEU A 156 1.27 6.46 -18.23
N ASP A 157 2.34 7.22 -18.45
CA ASP A 157 2.30 8.41 -19.30
C ASP A 157 2.05 8.07 -20.78
N ALA A 158 2.56 6.93 -21.25
CA ALA A 158 2.30 6.45 -22.61
C ALA A 158 0.84 5.99 -22.76
N VAL A 159 0.33 5.24 -21.79
CA VAL A 159 -1.06 4.77 -21.72
C VAL A 159 -2.01 5.96 -21.73
N HIS A 160 -1.75 7.01 -20.96
CA HIS A 160 -2.59 8.21 -20.96
C HIS A 160 -2.69 8.85 -22.36
N ARG A 161 -1.54 9.04 -23.03
CA ARG A 161 -1.49 9.58 -24.40
C ARG A 161 -2.18 8.69 -25.42
N ILE A 162 -2.01 7.37 -25.31
CA ILE A 162 -2.68 6.40 -26.20
C ILE A 162 -4.20 6.48 -26.00
N ARG A 163 -4.69 6.51 -24.76
CA ARG A 163 -6.13 6.65 -24.48
C ARG A 163 -6.70 7.95 -25.04
N GLN A 164 -5.99 9.07 -24.91
CA GLN A 164 -6.41 10.33 -25.52
C GLN A 164 -6.51 10.23 -27.05
N ALA A 165 -5.51 9.64 -27.70
CA ALA A 165 -5.52 9.43 -29.15
C ALA A 165 -6.65 8.48 -29.60
N GLN A 166 -6.96 7.45 -28.82
CA GLN A 166 -8.08 6.55 -29.08
C GLN A 166 -9.43 7.24 -28.90
N ALA A 167 -9.59 8.04 -27.84
CA ALA A 167 -10.80 8.82 -27.59
C ALA A 167 -11.07 9.81 -28.74
N ALA A 168 -10.04 10.50 -29.24
CA ALA A 168 -10.14 11.40 -30.39
C ALA A 168 -10.55 10.69 -31.69
N ARG A 169 -10.34 9.37 -31.78
CA ARG A 169 -10.73 8.50 -32.91
C ARG A 169 -12.01 7.71 -32.65
N LEU A 170 -12.85 8.16 -31.72
CA LEU A 170 -14.10 7.49 -31.35
C LEU A 170 -13.91 6.05 -30.82
N GLY A 171 -12.73 5.73 -30.27
CA GLY A 171 -12.37 4.39 -29.80
C GLY A 171 -13.13 3.90 -28.57
N HIS A 172 -14.02 4.72 -28.00
CA HIS A 172 -14.77 4.41 -26.78
C HIS A 172 -16.30 4.61 -26.95
N THR A 173 -16.79 4.69 -28.19
CA THR A 173 -18.22 4.94 -28.49
C THR A 173 -19.12 3.72 -28.30
N SER A 174 -18.58 2.51 -28.44
CA SER A 174 -19.31 1.26 -28.24
C SER A 174 -18.47 0.27 -27.43
N ARG A 175 -19.11 -0.75 -26.84
CA ARG A 175 -18.41 -1.83 -26.11
C ARG A 175 -17.38 -2.54 -27.00
N ALA A 176 -17.74 -2.79 -28.25
CA ALA A 176 -16.83 -3.41 -29.23
C ALA A 176 -15.64 -2.50 -29.56
N ALA A 177 -15.87 -1.20 -29.74
CA ALA A 177 -14.80 -0.22 -29.96
C ALA A 177 -13.89 -0.12 -28.73
N ALA A 178 -14.45 -0.13 -27.52
CA ALA A 178 -13.70 -0.08 -26.27
C ALA A 178 -12.78 -1.29 -26.10
N TRP A 179 -13.28 -2.50 -26.38
CA TRP A 179 -12.46 -3.73 -26.37
C TRP A 179 -11.34 -3.70 -27.40
N ARG A 180 -11.62 -3.27 -28.63
CA ARG A 180 -10.61 -3.13 -29.68
C ARG A 180 -9.54 -2.11 -29.31
N SER A 181 -9.95 -0.97 -28.74
CA SER A 181 -9.03 0.06 -28.24
C SER A 181 -8.20 -0.46 -27.07
N LEU A 182 -8.78 -1.23 -26.15
CA LEU A 182 -8.05 -1.84 -25.04
C LEU A 182 -6.97 -2.81 -25.55
N ALA A 183 -7.31 -3.68 -26.51
CA ALA A 183 -6.36 -4.60 -27.13
C ALA A 183 -5.22 -3.85 -27.83
N GLY A 184 -5.55 -2.83 -28.64
CA GLY A 184 -4.56 -1.99 -29.32
C GLY A 184 -3.67 -1.22 -28.33
N LEU A 185 -4.23 -0.76 -27.22
CA LEU A 185 -3.48 -0.11 -26.15
C LEU A 185 -2.49 -1.07 -25.49
N ALA A 186 -2.94 -2.28 -25.14
CA ALA A 186 -2.10 -3.31 -24.54
C ALA A 186 -0.94 -3.71 -25.47
N ALA A 187 -1.23 -3.97 -26.75
CA ALA A 187 -0.21 -4.29 -27.75
C ALA A 187 0.82 -3.15 -27.91
N THR A 188 0.34 -1.91 -28.02
CA THR A 188 1.22 -0.74 -28.16
C THR A 188 2.06 -0.52 -26.90
N ALA A 189 1.47 -0.68 -25.72
CA ALA A 189 2.17 -0.53 -24.45
C ALA A 189 3.26 -1.60 -24.29
N PHE A 190 2.99 -2.84 -24.69
CA PHE A 190 3.94 -3.95 -24.66
C PHE A 190 5.16 -3.67 -25.55
N VAL A 191 4.95 -3.34 -26.82
CA VAL A 191 6.04 -3.02 -27.76
C VAL A 191 6.87 -1.84 -27.24
N ARG A 192 6.22 -0.76 -26.79
CA ARG A 192 6.92 0.40 -26.22
C ARG A 192 7.71 0.08 -24.95
N ALA A 193 7.25 -0.85 -24.13
CA ALA A 193 7.98 -1.31 -22.95
C ALA A 193 9.27 -2.02 -23.37
N PHE A 194 9.19 -2.92 -24.35
CA PHE A 194 10.35 -3.67 -24.85
C PHE A 194 11.37 -2.75 -25.52
N ASP A 195 10.93 -1.87 -26.42
CA ASP A 195 11.80 -0.87 -27.06
C ASP A 195 12.52 0.00 -26.02
N ARG A 196 11.82 0.36 -24.94
CA ARG A 196 12.38 1.20 -23.88
C ARG A 196 13.36 0.42 -23.01
N ALA A 197 13.11 -0.87 -22.76
CA ALA A 197 14.06 -1.74 -22.09
C ALA A 197 15.35 -1.89 -22.92
N GLN A 198 15.25 -2.12 -24.23
CA GLN A 198 16.41 -2.19 -25.12
C GLN A 198 17.20 -0.88 -25.14
N ARG A 199 16.53 0.27 -25.31
CA ARG A 199 17.20 1.59 -25.26
C ARG A 199 17.86 1.85 -23.91
N LEU A 200 17.22 1.46 -22.80
CA LEU A 200 17.81 1.57 -21.48
C LEU A 200 19.07 0.70 -21.36
N HIS A 201 19.02 -0.55 -21.83
CA HIS A 201 20.15 -1.45 -21.83
C HIS A 201 21.32 -0.91 -22.66
N THR A 202 21.08 -0.46 -23.89
CA THR A 202 22.12 0.15 -24.74
C THR A 202 22.72 1.41 -24.09
N GLY A 203 21.89 2.26 -23.48
CA GLY A 203 22.36 3.46 -22.78
C GLY A 203 23.18 3.15 -21.52
N LEU A 204 22.84 2.07 -20.82
CA LEU A 204 23.61 1.58 -19.67
C LEU A 204 24.92 0.93 -20.11
N ALA A 205 24.92 0.15 -21.19
CA ALA A 205 26.12 -0.44 -21.78
C ALA A 205 27.15 0.64 -22.17
N GLY A 206 26.69 1.75 -22.77
CA GLY A 206 27.53 2.92 -23.06
C GLY A 206 28.11 3.63 -21.82
N ARG A 207 27.63 3.32 -20.61
CA ARG A 207 28.13 3.82 -19.33
C ARG A 207 28.93 2.78 -18.54
N GLY A 208 29.31 1.67 -19.17
CA GLY A 208 30.09 0.60 -18.52
C GLY A 208 29.26 -0.32 -17.63
N TYR A 209 27.99 -0.54 -17.97
CA TYR A 209 27.14 -1.49 -17.25
C TYR A 209 27.71 -2.92 -17.32
N ASP A 210 28.01 -3.50 -16.16
CA ASP A 210 28.61 -4.82 -15.98
C ASP A 210 27.60 -5.89 -15.57
N GLY A 211 26.30 -5.59 -15.67
CA GLY A 211 25.23 -6.45 -15.18
C GLY A 211 24.71 -6.07 -13.78
N THR A 212 25.31 -5.07 -13.12
CA THR A 212 24.86 -4.59 -11.80
C THR A 212 24.51 -3.10 -11.82
N LEU A 213 23.36 -2.72 -11.23
CA LEU A 213 23.00 -1.31 -11.08
C LEU A 213 23.50 -0.77 -9.73
N ARG A 214 24.64 -0.09 -9.76
CA ARG A 214 25.20 0.56 -8.57
C ARG A 214 24.66 1.99 -8.45
N VAL A 215 23.74 2.19 -7.50
CA VAL A 215 23.12 3.50 -7.23
C VAL A 215 23.56 4.00 -5.85
N LEU A 216 23.96 5.27 -5.79
CA LEU A 216 24.26 5.94 -4.52
C LEU A 216 22.95 6.23 -3.78
N VAL A 217 22.78 5.59 -2.64
CA VAL A 217 21.64 5.80 -1.75
C VAL A 217 22.05 6.75 -0.64
N PRO A 218 21.37 7.90 -0.45
CA PRO A 218 21.65 8.78 0.66
C PRO A 218 21.62 8.03 2.00
N SER A 219 22.67 8.20 2.81
CA SER A 219 22.72 7.62 4.15
C SER A 219 21.59 8.21 5.00
N ALA A 220 20.74 7.36 5.54
CA ALA A 220 19.81 7.75 6.61
C ALA A 220 20.22 6.97 7.85
N ALA A 221 20.57 7.68 8.92
CA ALA A 221 20.92 7.04 10.18
C ALA A 221 19.66 6.55 10.89
N VAL A 222 19.78 5.43 11.62
CA VAL A 222 18.70 4.90 12.44
C VAL A 222 18.64 5.68 13.76
N SER A 223 17.48 6.26 14.05
CA SER A 223 17.18 6.99 15.27
C SER A 223 16.64 6.03 16.34
N VAL A 224 17.46 5.77 17.35
CA VAL A 224 17.07 4.97 18.53
C VAL A 224 15.87 5.59 19.24
N ARG A 225 15.77 6.93 19.28
CA ARG A 225 14.64 7.64 19.90
C ARG A 225 13.32 7.32 19.19
N PHE A 226 13.34 7.26 17.85
CA PHE A 226 12.14 6.94 17.08
C PHE A 226 11.73 5.47 17.25
N LEU A 227 12.70 4.56 17.25
CA LEU A 227 12.44 3.14 17.52
C LEU A 227 11.91 2.91 18.94
N ALA A 228 12.48 3.57 19.95
CA ALA A 228 11.99 3.50 21.32
C ALA A 228 10.56 4.06 21.45
N ALA A 229 10.27 5.20 20.82
CA ALA A 229 8.91 5.74 20.77
C ALA A 229 7.92 4.80 20.05
N THR A 230 8.36 4.17 18.96
CA THR A 230 7.57 3.17 18.24
C THR A 230 7.29 1.95 19.12
N ALA A 231 8.31 1.38 19.76
CA ALA A 231 8.16 0.26 20.67
C ALA A 231 7.25 0.61 21.86
N GLY A 232 7.42 1.79 22.45
CA GLY A 232 6.57 2.30 23.53
C GLY A 232 5.11 2.47 23.10
N LEU A 233 4.85 3.01 21.90
CA LEU A 233 3.50 3.11 21.35
C LEU A 233 2.85 1.73 21.15
N LEU A 234 3.57 0.79 20.52
CA LEU A 234 3.04 -0.55 20.25
C LEU A 234 2.80 -1.32 21.55
N ALA A 235 3.75 -1.29 22.50
CA ALA A 235 3.60 -1.91 23.81
C ALA A 235 2.45 -1.27 24.62
N GLY A 236 2.31 0.05 24.57
CA GLY A 236 1.22 0.79 25.20
C GLY A 236 -0.14 0.41 24.62
N LEU A 237 -0.26 0.25 23.30
CA LEU A 237 -1.48 -0.23 22.64
C LEU A 237 -1.83 -1.66 23.08
N VAL A 238 -0.84 -2.55 23.15
CA VAL A 238 -1.05 -3.94 23.62
C VAL A 238 -1.49 -3.94 25.08
N ALA A 239 -0.77 -3.26 25.97
CA ALA A 239 -1.08 -3.21 27.39
C ALA A 239 -2.47 -2.61 27.65
N LEU A 240 -2.79 -1.47 27.02
CA LEU A 240 -4.09 -0.83 27.15
C LEU A 240 -5.22 -1.72 26.63
N THR A 241 -4.99 -2.42 25.51
CA THR A 241 -5.98 -3.35 24.97
C THR A 241 -6.27 -4.49 25.96
N LEU A 242 -5.22 -5.10 26.51
CA LEU A 242 -5.37 -6.21 27.46
C LEU A 242 -6.02 -5.78 28.78
N VAL A 243 -5.72 -4.56 29.26
CA VAL A 243 -6.36 -4.00 30.46
C VAL A 243 -7.85 -3.76 30.21
N LEU A 244 -8.19 -3.14 29.08
CA LEU A 244 -9.59 -2.86 28.76
C LEU A 244 -10.39 -4.14 28.47
N GLU A 245 -9.78 -5.12 27.79
CA GLU A 245 -10.40 -6.42 27.56
C GLU A 245 -10.74 -7.13 28.89
N ARG A 246 -9.83 -7.10 29.87
CA ARG A 246 -10.07 -7.64 31.21
C ARG A 246 -11.12 -6.87 32.02
N SER A 247 -11.38 -5.61 31.70
CA SER A 247 -12.41 -4.81 32.38
C SER A 247 -13.80 -4.96 31.78
N VAL A 248 -13.89 -5.51 30.57
CA VAL A 248 -15.14 -5.70 29.80
C VAL A 248 -15.67 -7.14 29.93
N LEU A 249 -14.79 -8.11 30.26
CA LEU A 249 -15.12 -9.50 30.62
C LEU A 249 -15.41 -9.62 32.12
#